data_AF-A0A417FHZ1-F1
#
_entry.id   AF-A0A417FHZ1-F1
#
_cell.length_a   1.000
_cell.length_b   1.000
_cell.length_c   1.000
_cell.angle_alpha   90.00
_cell.angle_beta   90.00
_cell.angle_gamma   90.00
#
_symmetry.space_group_name_H-M   'P 1'
#
loop_
_entity.id
_entity.type
_entity.pdbx_description
1 polymer ?
#
loop_
_entity_poly.entity_id
_entity_poly.type
_entity_poly.pdbx_seq_one_letter_code
_entity_poly.pdbx_strand_id
1 'polypeptide(L)'
;MEKRNKAETEKRGDGMERLHSKELTAVQKNARDVGDEIHTDRHIIDPVAYDMLYLASFGINSRGKAAGQSKGQNNGINILPNSKPDGKCLERYRTGEEEMKELFRMSARHFIDTLVGATLKQAGVALPKYWEDRIVKAVRKVLLFDVERKKLCAWMDTEQIWYLPLKGIILKDYYPSVGMRQMSDNDILFDADAWERVKKHMLSEGYEAESVGNGNHDVYQKPPVYNFEMHRSLYGRGHDESWVEYYSDIKERLIPDEIVHIGDADDAGNNACGRTGVDSSCGYHMRDEDFYIYITSHAYKHYSGSGTGLRTLLDFYAWLNQKEATLDFDYIRTECKKLGIEDFEKHNRILCRKVFAPLQAYGQDSFERSLSGDEHDMLRYYLSSGVYGTFDRMVANRMEKQKKADGKKKMSKLSYYRHRVFPGMELYENYPLLVKHKCLIPAYWFYRIMRLAFCRKRRENIMREVKAVKRVVKKEVNEQEMVK
;
A
#
# COMPACT_ATOMS: atom_id res chain seq x y z
N MET A 1 22.39 32.71 -12.62
CA MET A 1 22.24 31.65 -11.59
C MET A 1 21.00 31.84 -10.70
N GLU A 2 20.52 33.05 -10.40
CA GLU A 2 19.34 33.25 -9.54
C GLU A 2 17.97 32.96 -10.18
N LYS A 3 17.86 32.89 -11.52
CA LYS A 3 16.60 32.53 -12.19
C LYS A 3 16.34 31.01 -12.28
N ARG A 4 17.35 30.16 -12.01
CA ARG A 4 17.22 28.68 -12.00
C ARG A 4 16.69 28.14 -10.66
N ASN A 5 17.02 28.78 -9.53
CA ASN A 5 16.57 28.36 -8.19
C ASN A 5 15.07 28.62 -7.91
N LYS A 6 14.41 29.50 -8.69
CA LYS A 6 12.99 29.83 -8.51
C LYS A 6 12.05 28.76 -9.09
N ALA A 7 12.51 27.98 -10.06
CA ALA A 7 11.74 26.88 -10.66
C ALA A 7 11.81 25.57 -9.86
N GLU A 8 12.85 25.38 -9.02
CA GLU A 8 13.05 24.15 -8.24
C GLU A 8 12.26 24.12 -6.92
N THR A 9 11.84 25.27 -6.39
CA THR A 9 11.05 25.34 -5.15
C THR A 9 9.55 25.13 -5.38
N GLU A 10 9.04 25.37 -6.60
CA GLU A 10 7.64 25.12 -6.97
C GLU A 10 7.33 23.63 -7.20
N LYS A 11 8.34 22.79 -7.46
CA LYS A 11 8.19 21.32 -7.55
C LYS A 11 8.10 20.60 -6.20
N ARG A 12 8.55 21.23 -5.10
CA ARG A 12 8.74 20.58 -3.77
C ARG A 12 7.46 20.20 -3.00
N GLY A 13 6.29 20.60 -3.48
CA GLY A 13 5.00 20.16 -2.93
C GLY A 13 4.08 19.51 -3.97
N ASP A 14 4.60 19.22 -5.16
CA ASP A 14 3.81 18.94 -6.35
C ASP A 14 4.19 17.61 -7.03
N GLY A 15 5.35 17.03 -6.71
CA GLY A 15 5.78 15.72 -7.25
C GLY A 15 4.88 14.55 -6.83
N MET A 16 4.38 14.58 -5.58
CA MET A 16 3.48 13.53 -5.06
C MET A 16 2.03 13.67 -5.57
N GLU A 17 1.61 14.88 -6.01
CA GLU A 17 0.29 15.14 -6.61
C GLU A 17 0.26 14.90 -8.13
N ARG A 18 1.41 15.01 -8.85
CA ARG A 18 1.46 14.80 -10.31
C ARG A 18 1.42 13.32 -10.71
N LEU A 19 2.07 12.44 -9.94
CA LEU A 19 1.94 10.97 -10.01
C LEU A 19 0.50 10.51 -9.87
N HIS A 20 -0.19 11.12 -8.91
CA HIS A 20 -1.62 10.90 -8.71
C HIS A 20 -2.41 11.23 -9.98
N SER A 21 -2.15 12.35 -10.65
CA SER A 21 -3.05 12.83 -11.70
C SER A 21 -3.17 11.95 -12.94
N LYS A 22 -2.15 11.20 -13.40
CA LYS A 22 -2.22 10.49 -14.71
C LYS A 22 -2.87 9.10 -14.63
N GLU A 23 -2.51 8.26 -13.66
CA GLU A 23 -3.21 6.98 -13.41
C GLU A 23 -4.57 7.20 -12.69
N LEU A 24 -4.68 8.18 -11.77
CA LEU A 24 -6.01 8.56 -11.26
C LEU A 24 -6.89 9.16 -12.36
N THR A 25 -6.40 9.83 -13.42
CA THR A 25 -7.32 10.25 -14.48
C THR A 25 -8.00 9.10 -15.21
N ALA A 26 -7.42 7.91 -15.30
CA ALA A 26 -8.07 6.75 -15.92
C ALA A 26 -8.99 6.02 -14.92
N VAL A 27 -8.55 5.84 -13.67
CA VAL A 27 -9.33 5.18 -12.61
C VAL A 27 -10.48 6.08 -12.13
N GLN A 28 -10.25 7.39 -11.95
CA GLN A 28 -11.30 8.36 -11.62
C GLN A 28 -12.21 8.68 -12.80
N LYS A 29 -11.76 8.66 -14.07
CA LYS A 29 -12.70 8.87 -15.20
C LYS A 29 -13.77 7.79 -15.26
N ASN A 30 -13.44 6.55 -14.86
CA ASN A 30 -14.40 5.45 -14.81
C ASN A 30 -15.18 5.37 -13.47
N ALA A 31 -14.74 6.11 -12.44
CA ALA A 31 -15.35 6.13 -11.10
C ALA A 31 -16.03 7.48 -10.75
N ARG A 32 -16.21 8.38 -11.74
CA ARG A 32 -16.67 9.77 -11.52
C ARG A 32 -18.19 9.95 -11.37
N ASP A 33 -18.98 8.89 -11.49
CA ASP A 33 -20.45 8.95 -11.46
C ASP A 33 -21.08 8.28 -10.23
N VAL A 34 -20.49 8.40 -9.04
CA VAL A 34 -21.18 7.97 -7.81
C VAL A 34 -21.12 9.08 -6.77
N GLY A 35 -22.31 9.61 -6.46
CA GLY A 35 -22.53 10.64 -5.46
C GLY A 35 -22.06 10.21 -4.07
N ASP A 36 -21.44 11.15 -3.37
CA ASP A 36 -21.22 11.11 -1.94
C ASP A 36 -22.58 11.13 -1.24
N GLU A 37 -23.18 9.96 -0.94
CA GLU A 37 -24.15 9.77 0.14
C GLU A 37 -24.48 8.29 0.35
N ILE A 38 -23.58 7.56 1.02
CA ILE A 38 -23.94 6.28 1.66
C ILE A 38 -24.53 6.63 3.03
N HIS A 39 -25.85 6.81 3.05
CA HIS A 39 -26.64 6.74 4.29
C HIS A 39 -26.94 5.26 4.54
N THR A 40 -26.22 4.63 5.47
CA THR A 40 -26.57 3.30 5.96
C THR A 40 -26.48 3.22 7.47
N ASP A 41 -27.45 2.52 8.03
CA ASP A 41 -27.53 2.10 9.42
C ASP A 41 -26.19 1.47 9.87
N ARG A 42 -25.67 1.87 11.02
CA ARG A 42 -24.24 1.70 11.36
C ARG A 42 -23.76 0.26 11.55
N HIS A 43 -24.65 -0.72 11.50
CA HIS A 43 -24.37 -2.09 11.86
C HIS A 43 -24.32 -3.06 10.68
N ILE A 44 -24.67 -2.62 9.46
CA ILE A 44 -24.82 -3.53 8.32
C ILE A 44 -23.79 -3.18 7.24
N ILE A 45 -22.97 -4.15 6.87
CA ILE A 45 -22.06 -4.07 5.73
C ILE A 45 -22.92 -4.03 4.45
N ASP A 46 -22.51 -3.24 3.46
CA ASP A 46 -23.21 -3.25 2.18
C ASP A 46 -23.20 -4.68 1.57
N PRO A 47 -24.32 -5.20 1.02
CA PRO A 47 -24.35 -6.57 0.50
C PRO A 47 -23.33 -6.85 -0.60
N VAL A 48 -23.00 -5.87 -1.45
CA VAL A 48 -21.96 -6.00 -2.49
C VAL A 48 -20.57 -5.99 -1.84
N ALA A 49 -20.37 -5.20 -0.79
CA ALA A 49 -19.15 -5.24 0.01
C ALA A 49 -18.95 -6.60 0.69
N TYR A 50 -20.01 -7.21 1.23
CA TYR A 50 -19.94 -8.55 1.80
C TYR A 50 -19.59 -9.60 0.73
N ASP A 51 -20.26 -9.57 -0.43
CA ASP A 51 -19.95 -10.47 -1.54
C ASP A 51 -18.51 -10.31 -2.04
N MET A 52 -17.99 -9.08 -2.10
CA MET A 52 -16.58 -8.81 -2.42
C MET A 52 -15.63 -9.50 -1.43
N LEU A 53 -15.89 -9.38 -0.11
CA LEU A 53 -15.08 -10.03 0.93
C LEU A 53 -15.16 -11.56 0.82
N TYR A 54 -16.37 -12.09 0.60
CA TYR A 54 -16.62 -13.52 0.43
C TYR A 54 -15.89 -14.10 -0.80
N LEU A 55 -16.01 -13.45 -1.96
CA LEU A 55 -15.34 -13.86 -3.20
C LEU A 55 -13.81 -13.71 -3.11
N ALA A 56 -13.32 -12.68 -2.40
CA ALA A 56 -11.89 -12.52 -2.15
C ALA A 56 -11.35 -13.61 -1.21
N SER A 57 -12.07 -13.93 -0.12
CA SER A 57 -11.77 -15.04 0.79
C SER A 57 -11.71 -16.38 0.04
N PHE A 58 -12.70 -16.63 -0.83
CA PHE A 58 -12.72 -17.83 -1.66
C PHE A 58 -11.53 -17.86 -2.64
N GLY A 59 -11.28 -16.75 -3.31
CA GLY A 59 -10.21 -16.61 -4.31
C GLY A 59 -8.83 -16.81 -3.72
N ILE A 60 -8.51 -16.16 -2.60
CA ILE A 60 -7.17 -16.21 -1.98
C ILE A 60 -6.85 -17.60 -1.42
N ASN A 61 -7.87 -18.38 -1.08
CA ASN A 61 -7.74 -19.76 -0.60
C ASN A 61 -7.88 -20.81 -1.72
N SER A 62 -8.10 -20.40 -2.97
CA SER A 62 -8.15 -21.33 -4.09
C SER A 62 -6.77 -21.96 -4.32
N ARG A 63 -6.74 -23.24 -4.71
CA ARG A 63 -5.47 -23.89 -5.03
C ARG A 63 -4.90 -23.33 -6.32
N GLY A 64 -3.91 -22.45 -6.19
CA GLY A 64 -2.98 -22.13 -7.25
C GLY A 64 -2.08 -23.32 -7.56
N LYS A 65 -1.84 -23.63 -8.84
CA LYS A 65 -0.63 -24.37 -9.21
C LYS A 65 0.56 -23.43 -9.05
N ALA A 66 1.07 -23.27 -7.83
CA ALA A 66 2.36 -22.62 -7.65
C ALA A 66 3.44 -23.54 -8.24
N ALA A 67 4.15 -23.08 -9.28
CA ALA A 67 5.33 -23.75 -9.79
C ALA A 67 6.42 -23.71 -8.69
N GLY A 68 6.83 -24.87 -8.19
CA GLY A 68 8.02 -25.01 -7.33
C GLY A 68 7.79 -25.34 -5.85
N GLN A 69 6.56 -25.59 -5.38
CA GLN A 69 6.41 -26.08 -3.99
C GLN A 69 6.83 -27.54 -3.86
N SER A 70 7.88 -27.78 -3.06
CA SER A 70 8.26 -29.10 -2.59
C SER A 70 7.13 -29.71 -1.75
N LYS A 71 6.91 -31.01 -1.94
CA LYS A 71 5.95 -31.79 -1.15
C LYS A 71 6.40 -31.81 0.32
N GLY A 72 5.81 -30.99 1.18
CA GLY A 72 5.90 -31.21 2.62
C GLY A 72 6.00 -29.97 3.48
N GLN A 73 4.96 -29.14 3.51
CA GLN A 73 4.61 -28.31 4.68
C GLN A 73 3.19 -27.79 4.47
N ASN A 74 2.21 -28.56 4.93
CA ASN A 74 0.79 -28.34 4.68
C ASN A 74 0.06 -28.33 6.04
N ASN A 75 -0.02 -27.16 6.68
CA ASN A 75 -0.81 -26.95 7.91
C ASN A 75 -1.90 -25.86 7.77
N GLY A 76 -2.26 -25.49 6.53
CA GLY A 76 -3.39 -24.59 6.27
C GLY A 76 -4.71 -25.35 6.10
N ILE A 77 -5.80 -24.81 6.65
CA ILE A 77 -7.18 -25.33 6.50
C ILE A 77 -7.48 -25.53 5.00
N ASN A 78 -7.64 -26.79 4.60
CA ASN A 78 -7.89 -27.20 3.23
C ASN A 78 -9.28 -26.73 2.78
N ILE A 79 -9.37 -25.70 1.92
CA ILE A 79 -10.51 -25.63 1.01
C ILE A 79 -10.39 -26.81 0.04
N LEU A 80 -11.43 -27.64 0.00
CA LEU A 80 -11.54 -28.75 -0.94
C LEU A 80 -11.30 -28.23 -2.36
N PRO A 81 -10.41 -28.84 -3.17
CA PRO A 81 -9.94 -28.34 -4.46
C PRO A 81 -11.02 -28.06 -5.53
N ASN A 82 -12.30 -28.28 -5.23
CA ASN A 82 -13.45 -28.14 -6.13
C ASN A 82 -14.66 -27.44 -5.49
N SER A 83 -14.54 -26.78 -4.33
CA SER A 83 -15.65 -25.96 -3.86
C SER A 83 -15.88 -24.81 -4.85
N LYS A 84 -17.12 -24.35 -4.94
CA LYS A 84 -17.48 -23.12 -5.65
C LYS A 84 -18.04 -22.14 -4.62
N PRO A 85 -17.96 -20.82 -4.87
CA PRO A 85 -18.71 -19.85 -4.10
C PRO A 85 -20.21 -20.22 -4.09
N ASP A 86 -20.91 -19.82 -3.03
CA ASP A 86 -22.32 -20.11 -2.84
C ASP A 86 -23.18 -19.69 -4.04
N GLY A 87 -24.15 -20.53 -4.40
CA GLY A 87 -25.00 -20.30 -5.57
C GLY A 87 -25.78 -18.99 -5.52
N LYS A 88 -26.20 -18.53 -4.32
CA LYS A 88 -26.92 -17.26 -4.17
C LYS A 88 -26.04 -16.06 -4.49
N CYS A 89 -24.78 -16.10 -4.04
CA CYS A 89 -23.78 -15.08 -4.38
C CYS A 89 -23.55 -15.04 -5.90
N LEU A 90 -23.31 -16.19 -6.52
CA LEU A 90 -23.04 -16.27 -7.95
C LEU A 90 -24.21 -15.81 -8.81
N GLU A 91 -25.45 -16.17 -8.45
CA GLU A 91 -26.64 -15.86 -9.27
C GLU A 91 -26.92 -14.36 -9.37
N ARG A 92 -26.65 -13.62 -8.28
CA ARG A 92 -26.72 -12.14 -8.27
C ARG A 92 -25.88 -11.53 -9.38
N TYR A 93 -24.69 -12.06 -9.64
CA TYR A 93 -23.76 -11.54 -10.64
C TYR A 93 -23.91 -12.18 -12.02
N ARG A 94 -24.65 -13.28 -12.15
CA ARG A 94 -25.03 -13.81 -13.49
C ARG A 94 -26.11 -12.97 -14.16
N THR A 95 -27.00 -12.40 -13.35
CA THR A 95 -28.21 -11.73 -13.83
C THR A 95 -28.20 -10.22 -13.61
N GLY A 96 -27.52 -9.74 -12.56
CA GLY A 96 -27.46 -8.33 -12.19
C GLY A 96 -26.31 -7.57 -12.86
N GLU A 97 -26.61 -6.82 -13.92
CA GLU A 97 -25.61 -5.99 -14.61
C GLU A 97 -25.11 -4.83 -13.74
N GLU A 98 -26.00 -4.18 -12.99
CA GLU A 98 -25.63 -3.06 -12.12
C GLU A 98 -24.87 -3.54 -10.88
N GLU A 99 -25.25 -4.68 -10.30
CA GLU A 99 -24.53 -5.34 -9.23
C GLU A 99 -23.12 -5.76 -9.67
N MET A 100 -22.98 -6.29 -10.90
CA MET A 100 -21.67 -6.61 -11.50
C MET A 100 -20.79 -5.36 -11.66
N LYS A 101 -21.36 -4.24 -12.11
CA LYS A 101 -20.63 -2.96 -12.21
C LYS A 101 -20.22 -2.46 -10.84
N GLU A 102 -21.10 -2.56 -9.85
CA GLU A 102 -20.81 -2.08 -8.49
C GLU A 102 -19.74 -2.93 -7.80
N LEU A 103 -19.82 -4.26 -7.91
CA LEU A 103 -18.80 -5.17 -7.41
C LEU A 103 -17.43 -4.87 -8.06
N PHE A 104 -17.41 -4.63 -9.38
CA PHE A 104 -16.19 -4.24 -10.08
C PHE A 104 -15.64 -2.91 -9.54
N ARG A 105 -16.45 -1.85 -9.45
CA ARG A 105 -16.01 -0.53 -8.97
C ARG A 105 -15.46 -0.60 -7.55
N MET A 106 -16.17 -1.31 -6.67
CA MET A 106 -15.80 -1.46 -5.27
C MET A 106 -14.49 -2.25 -5.13
N SER A 107 -14.38 -3.41 -5.78
CA SER A 107 -13.14 -4.22 -5.76
C SER A 107 -11.96 -3.50 -6.41
N ALA A 108 -12.19 -2.73 -7.47
CA ALA A 108 -11.17 -1.93 -8.15
C ALA A 108 -10.66 -0.77 -7.28
N ARG A 109 -11.50 -0.17 -6.42
CA ARG A 109 -11.06 0.83 -5.42
C ARG A 109 -10.05 0.24 -4.43
N HIS A 110 -10.10 -1.06 -4.21
CA HIS A 110 -9.22 -1.79 -3.31
C HIS A 110 -8.08 -2.53 -4.01
N PHE A 111 -7.99 -2.52 -5.35
CA PHE A 111 -7.03 -3.31 -6.13
C PHE A 111 -7.10 -4.82 -5.85
N ILE A 112 -8.32 -5.31 -5.66
CA ILE A 112 -8.64 -6.73 -5.57
C ILE A 112 -9.62 -7.17 -6.67
N ASP A 113 -9.88 -6.30 -7.66
CA ASP A 113 -10.79 -6.59 -8.79
C ASP A 113 -10.36 -7.81 -9.57
N THR A 114 -9.06 -8.00 -9.75
CA THR A 114 -8.53 -9.15 -10.48
C THR A 114 -8.70 -10.47 -9.74
N LEU A 115 -8.51 -10.47 -8.42
CA LEU A 115 -8.79 -11.63 -7.57
C LEU A 115 -10.28 -11.98 -7.59
N VAL A 116 -11.15 -11.02 -7.30
CA VAL A 116 -12.61 -11.22 -7.27
C VAL A 116 -13.14 -11.68 -8.63
N GLY A 117 -12.69 -11.03 -9.72
CA GLY A 117 -13.05 -11.41 -11.08
C GLY A 117 -12.57 -12.80 -11.45
N ALA A 118 -11.32 -13.15 -11.11
CA ALA A 118 -10.80 -14.51 -11.33
C ALA A 118 -11.62 -15.56 -10.58
N THR A 119 -12.02 -15.29 -9.33
CA THR A 119 -12.93 -16.17 -8.56
C THR A 119 -14.26 -16.39 -9.28
N LEU A 120 -14.91 -15.31 -9.73
CA LEU A 120 -16.17 -15.39 -10.48
C LEU A 120 -16.02 -16.18 -11.78
N LYS A 121 -14.95 -15.90 -12.55
CA LYS A 121 -14.66 -16.59 -13.81
C LYS A 121 -14.41 -18.08 -13.60
N GLN A 122 -13.64 -18.47 -12.59
CA GLN A 122 -13.41 -19.86 -12.22
C GLN A 122 -14.70 -20.57 -11.78
N ALA A 123 -15.63 -19.83 -11.14
CA ALA A 123 -16.95 -20.33 -10.77
C ALA A 123 -17.95 -20.43 -11.96
N GLY A 124 -17.54 -20.02 -13.17
CA GLY A 124 -18.35 -20.09 -14.38
C GLY A 124 -19.26 -18.86 -14.62
N VAL A 125 -19.01 -17.74 -13.95
CA VAL A 125 -19.70 -16.47 -14.23
C VAL A 125 -19.00 -15.77 -15.39
N ALA A 126 -19.78 -15.39 -16.42
CA ALA A 126 -19.26 -14.61 -17.54
C ALA A 126 -18.93 -13.19 -17.08
N LEU A 127 -17.71 -12.73 -17.33
CA LEU A 127 -17.27 -11.38 -16.98
C LEU A 127 -17.47 -10.42 -18.16
N PRO A 128 -17.86 -9.16 -17.91
CA PRO A 128 -17.83 -8.12 -18.92
C PRO A 128 -16.40 -7.88 -19.44
N LYS A 129 -16.29 -7.49 -20.71
CA LYS A 129 -15.00 -7.26 -21.39
C LYS A 129 -14.06 -6.32 -20.63
N TYR A 130 -14.60 -5.25 -20.02
CA TYR A 130 -13.78 -4.30 -19.25
C TYR A 130 -13.08 -4.97 -18.06
N TRP A 131 -13.68 -6.00 -17.45
CA TRP A 131 -13.11 -6.72 -16.32
C TRP A 131 -12.11 -7.76 -16.80
N GLU A 132 -12.41 -8.47 -17.89
CA GLU A 132 -11.45 -9.37 -18.52
C GLU A 132 -10.17 -8.63 -18.94
N ASP A 133 -10.31 -7.47 -19.57
CA ASP A 133 -9.19 -6.61 -19.95
C ASP A 133 -8.35 -6.19 -18.72
N ARG A 134 -8.97 -5.99 -17.56
CA ARG A 134 -8.28 -5.65 -16.30
C ARG A 134 -7.44 -6.82 -15.79
N ILE A 135 -7.98 -8.04 -15.81
CA ILE A 135 -7.25 -9.27 -15.44
C ILE A 135 -6.05 -9.46 -16.36
N VAL A 136 -6.24 -9.37 -17.68
CA VAL A 136 -5.15 -9.51 -18.66
C VAL A 136 -4.08 -8.43 -18.47
N LYS A 137 -4.48 -7.17 -18.24
CA LYS A 137 -3.53 -6.08 -17.97
C LYS A 137 -2.72 -6.30 -16.69
N ALA A 138 -3.33 -6.83 -15.64
CA ALA A 138 -2.62 -7.12 -14.39
C ALA A 138 -1.57 -8.22 -14.57
N VAL A 139 -1.92 -9.32 -15.25
CA VAL A 139 -0.96 -10.39 -15.62
C VAL A 139 0.18 -9.81 -16.45
N ARG A 140 -0.13 -9.06 -17.52
CA ARG A 140 0.87 -8.42 -18.37
C ARG A 140 1.79 -7.49 -17.58
N LYS A 141 1.26 -6.70 -16.65
CA LYS A 141 2.03 -5.77 -15.82
C LYS A 141 3.03 -6.53 -14.93
N VAL A 142 2.62 -7.64 -14.31
CA VAL A 142 3.52 -8.49 -13.50
C VAL A 142 4.65 -9.05 -14.36
N LEU A 143 4.34 -9.64 -15.52
CA LEU A 143 5.35 -10.22 -16.41
C LEU A 143 6.36 -9.19 -16.91
N LEU A 144 5.89 -8.01 -17.33
CA LEU A 144 6.77 -6.92 -17.76
C LEU A 144 7.69 -6.47 -16.62
N PHE A 145 7.15 -6.27 -15.43
CA PHE A 145 7.95 -5.90 -14.26
C PHE A 145 8.99 -6.95 -13.89
N ASP A 146 8.64 -8.23 -13.96
CA ASP A 146 9.57 -9.32 -13.62
C ASP A 146 10.77 -9.36 -14.58
N VAL A 147 10.53 -9.20 -15.88
CA VAL A 147 11.61 -9.13 -16.87
C VAL A 147 12.51 -7.92 -16.62
N GLU A 148 11.92 -6.74 -16.44
CA GLU A 148 12.70 -5.50 -16.29
C GLU A 148 13.45 -5.47 -14.96
N ARG A 149 12.85 -5.99 -13.88
CA ARG A 149 13.52 -6.14 -12.59
C ARG A 149 14.68 -7.13 -12.66
N LYS A 150 14.54 -8.26 -13.37
CA LYS A 150 15.65 -9.20 -13.57
C LYS A 150 16.85 -8.54 -14.26
N LYS A 151 16.61 -7.70 -15.27
CA LYS A 151 17.70 -6.95 -15.93
C LYS A 151 18.38 -5.98 -14.97
N LEU A 152 17.60 -5.22 -14.22
CA LEU A 152 18.13 -4.25 -13.24
C LEU A 152 18.94 -4.96 -12.14
N CYS A 153 18.43 -6.06 -11.60
CA CYS A 153 19.12 -6.89 -10.62
C CYS A 153 20.43 -7.47 -11.17
N ALA A 154 20.42 -8.03 -12.37
CA ALA A 154 21.63 -8.53 -13.01
C ALA A 154 22.68 -7.43 -13.22
N TRP A 155 22.26 -6.22 -13.59
CA TRP A 155 23.19 -5.08 -13.66
C TRP A 155 23.73 -4.70 -12.28
N MET A 156 22.89 -4.69 -11.23
CA MET A 156 23.35 -4.44 -9.86
C MET A 156 24.34 -5.49 -9.38
N ASP A 157 24.15 -6.77 -9.72
CA ASP A 157 25.11 -7.84 -9.44
C ASP A 157 26.47 -7.55 -10.11
N THR A 158 26.47 -7.15 -11.39
CA THR A 158 27.72 -6.81 -12.11
C THR A 158 28.44 -5.59 -11.52
N GLU A 159 27.70 -4.65 -10.94
CA GLU A 159 28.24 -3.44 -10.32
C GLU A 159 28.55 -3.60 -8.83
N GLN A 160 28.33 -4.80 -8.29
CA GLN A 160 28.50 -5.13 -6.87
C GLN A 160 27.66 -4.22 -5.97
N ILE A 161 26.42 -3.95 -6.39
CA ILE A 161 25.44 -3.15 -5.66
C ILE A 161 24.48 -4.11 -4.99
N TRP A 162 24.45 -4.12 -3.66
CA TRP A 162 23.48 -4.95 -2.96
C TRP A 162 22.06 -4.41 -3.11
N TYR A 163 21.09 -5.32 -3.20
CA TYR A 163 19.68 -4.98 -3.33
C TYR A 163 18.77 -5.95 -2.58
N LEU A 164 17.56 -5.49 -2.28
CA LEU A 164 16.49 -6.21 -1.60
C LEU A 164 15.16 -5.82 -2.25
N PRO A 165 14.50 -6.72 -2.98
CA PRO A 165 13.12 -6.49 -3.43
C PRO A 165 12.17 -6.40 -2.23
N LEU A 166 11.20 -5.48 -2.28
CA LEU A 166 10.32 -5.20 -1.16
C LEU A 166 8.84 -5.46 -1.46
N LYS A 167 8.06 -5.52 -0.38
CA LYS A 167 6.59 -5.45 -0.35
C LYS A 167 5.96 -6.33 -1.42
N GLY A 168 5.44 -5.70 -2.47
CA GLY A 168 4.61 -6.33 -3.46
C GLY A 168 5.33 -7.29 -4.39
N ILE A 169 6.64 -7.11 -4.53
CA ILE A 169 7.48 -8.02 -5.32
C ILE A 169 7.49 -9.41 -4.67
N ILE A 170 7.49 -9.47 -3.34
CA ILE A 170 7.48 -10.70 -2.55
C ILE A 170 6.04 -11.19 -2.35
N LEU A 171 5.14 -10.30 -1.92
CA LEU A 171 3.77 -10.68 -1.54
C LEU A 171 2.93 -11.25 -2.70
N LYS A 172 3.25 -10.92 -3.96
CA LYS A 172 2.50 -11.44 -5.12
C LYS A 172 2.59 -12.96 -5.26
N ASP A 173 3.67 -13.57 -4.77
CA ASP A 173 3.91 -15.01 -4.89
C ASP A 173 3.10 -15.82 -3.85
N TYR A 174 2.52 -15.12 -2.87
CA TYR A 174 1.60 -15.69 -1.88
C TYR A 174 0.13 -15.66 -2.33
N TYR A 175 -0.15 -15.14 -3.53
CA TYR A 175 -1.47 -15.21 -4.14
C TYR A 175 -1.56 -16.44 -5.06
N PRO A 176 -2.73 -17.09 -5.19
CA PRO A 176 -2.86 -18.34 -5.93
C PRO A 176 -2.48 -18.29 -7.42
N SER A 177 -2.50 -17.12 -8.06
CA SER A 177 -2.18 -17.00 -9.48
C SER A 177 -1.61 -15.64 -9.83
N VAL A 178 -0.77 -15.63 -10.87
CA VAL A 178 -0.17 -14.41 -11.43
C VAL A 178 -1.26 -13.39 -11.73
N GLY A 179 -1.03 -12.14 -11.33
CA GLY A 179 -1.94 -11.02 -11.58
C GLY A 179 -3.10 -10.88 -10.60
N MET A 180 -3.37 -11.86 -9.72
CA MET A 180 -4.38 -11.73 -8.66
C MET A 180 -3.98 -10.68 -7.60
N ARG A 181 -2.68 -10.56 -7.31
CA ARG A 181 -2.15 -9.41 -6.59
C ARG A 181 -1.75 -8.32 -7.58
N GLN A 182 -2.55 -7.27 -7.67
CA GLN A 182 -2.25 -6.16 -8.58
C GLN A 182 -1.05 -5.33 -8.12
N MET A 183 -0.05 -5.21 -9.00
CA MET A 183 1.17 -4.42 -8.79
C MET A 183 0.96 -2.94 -9.15
N SER A 184 1.41 -2.05 -8.26
CA SER A 184 1.41 -0.61 -8.48
C SER A 184 2.78 -0.16 -8.99
N ASP A 185 3.81 -0.49 -8.23
CA ASP A 185 5.22 -0.08 -8.30
C ASP A 185 6.14 -1.30 -8.10
N ASN A 186 7.44 -1.11 -8.32
CA ASN A 186 8.49 -2.02 -7.86
C ASN A 186 9.37 -1.29 -6.84
N ASP A 187 9.21 -1.65 -5.57
CA ASP A 187 10.02 -1.14 -4.47
C ASP A 187 11.28 -2.00 -4.30
N ILE A 188 12.46 -1.38 -4.40
CA ILE A 188 13.74 -2.07 -4.18
C ILE A 188 14.59 -1.23 -3.21
N LEU A 189 14.97 -1.79 -2.06
CA LEU A 189 16.01 -1.22 -1.21
C LEU A 189 17.36 -1.59 -1.79
N PHE A 190 18.30 -0.65 -1.85
CA PHE A 190 19.62 -0.90 -2.39
C PHE A 190 20.70 -0.12 -1.63
N ASP A 191 21.95 -0.39 -1.98
CA ASP A 191 23.11 0.34 -1.46
C ASP A 191 22.99 1.86 -1.66
N ALA A 192 22.76 2.58 -0.56
CA ALA A 192 22.58 4.02 -0.58
C ALA A 192 23.79 4.76 -1.18
N ASP A 193 25.00 4.22 -1.02
CA ASP A 193 26.23 4.83 -1.54
C ASP A 193 26.32 4.71 -3.07
N ALA A 194 25.59 3.77 -3.67
CA ALA A 194 25.55 3.56 -5.12
C ALA A 194 24.51 4.43 -5.85
N TRP A 195 23.78 5.31 -5.16
CA TRP A 195 22.61 6.00 -5.72
C TRP A 195 22.89 6.79 -7.01
N GLU A 196 24.04 7.45 -7.14
CA GLU A 196 24.39 8.18 -8.36
C GLU A 196 24.58 7.24 -9.56
N ARG A 197 25.16 6.06 -9.33
CA ARG A 197 25.35 5.02 -10.35
C ARG A 197 24.00 4.45 -10.78
N VAL A 198 23.14 4.09 -9.82
CA VAL A 198 21.78 3.60 -10.09
C VAL A 198 20.98 4.62 -10.89
N LYS A 199 21.00 5.90 -10.48
CA LYS A 199 20.36 6.97 -11.24
C LYS A 199 20.86 7.03 -12.68
N LYS A 200 22.18 7.04 -12.88
CA LYS A 200 22.78 7.11 -14.22
C LYS A 200 22.33 5.92 -15.09
N HIS A 201 22.32 4.71 -14.53
CA HIS A 201 21.87 3.52 -15.23
C HIS A 201 20.38 3.56 -15.59
N MET A 202 19.50 3.92 -14.64
CA MET A 202 18.07 4.05 -14.92
C MET A 202 17.81 5.04 -16.07
N LEU A 203 18.51 6.18 -16.07
CA LEU A 203 18.40 7.17 -17.16
C LEU A 203 18.93 6.62 -18.50
N SER A 204 20.02 5.84 -18.51
CA SER A 204 20.53 5.24 -19.75
C SER A 204 19.61 4.16 -20.32
N GLU A 205 18.86 3.47 -19.45
CA GLU A 205 17.84 2.49 -19.84
C GLU A 205 16.51 3.12 -20.29
N GLY A 206 16.47 4.46 -20.41
CA GLY A 206 15.32 5.21 -20.94
C GLY A 206 14.23 5.51 -19.91
N TYR A 207 14.55 5.45 -18.62
CA TYR A 207 13.63 5.93 -17.58
C TYR A 207 13.68 7.45 -17.43
N GLU A 208 12.53 8.03 -17.14
CA GLU A 208 12.40 9.40 -16.67
C GLU A 208 12.45 9.42 -15.14
N ALA A 209 13.28 10.31 -14.58
CA ALA A 209 13.37 10.52 -13.15
C ALA A 209 12.32 11.55 -12.69
N GLU A 210 11.36 11.12 -11.87
CA GLU A 210 10.27 11.99 -11.41
C GLU A 210 10.58 12.68 -10.07
N SER A 211 11.15 11.95 -9.13
CA SER A 211 11.62 12.47 -7.85
C SER A 211 12.94 11.82 -7.50
N VAL A 212 14.00 12.62 -7.33
CA VAL A 212 15.35 12.15 -7.01
C VAL A 212 15.90 12.97 -5.85
N GLY A 213 16.57 12.30 -4.91
CA GLY A 213 17.22 12.94 -3.77
C GLY A 213 16.24 13.47 -2.71
N ASN A 214 14.94 13.17 -2.83
CA ASN A 214 13.92 13.59 -1.90
C ASN A 214 13.45 12.42 -1.05
N GLY A 215 13.42 12.56 0.27
CA GLY A 215 12.93 11.51 1.16
C GLY A 215 13.82 10.26 1.13
N ASN A 216 13.21 9.08 1.20
CA ASN A 216 13.88 7.80 1.36
C ASN A 216 14.04 6.98 0.06
N HIS A 217 13.43 7.41 -1.06
CA HIS A 217 13.54 6.73 -2.35
C HIS A 217 13.56 7.71 -3.54
N ASP A 218 14.03 7.22 -4.67
CA ASP A 218 13.94 7.87 -5.97
C ASP A 218 12.91 7.15 -6.85
N VAL A 219 12.14 7.91 -7.64
CA VAL A 219 11.06 7.38 -8.49
C VAL A 219 11.45 7.50 -9.96
N TYR A 220 11.43 6.36 -10.66
CA TYR A 220 11.77 6.24 -12.08
C TYR A 220 10.62 5.62 -12.87
N GLN A 221 10.25 6.27 -13.99
CA GLN A 221 9.14 5.83 -14.83
C GLN A 221 9.55 5.57 -16.26
N LYS A 222 8.98 4.54 -16.88
CA LYS A 222 9.19 4.21 -18.30
C LYS A 222 7.93 3.57 -18.88
N PRO A 223 7.45 4.01 -20.06
CA PRO A 223 6.37 3.32 -20.76
C PRO A 223 6.71 1.84 -21.04
N PRO A 224 5.72 0.94 -21.08
CA PRO A 224 4.29 1.21 -20.99
C PRO A 224 3.74 1.17 -19.56
N VAL A 225 4.46 0.63 -18.57
CA VAL A 225 3.93 0.36 -17.22
C VAL A 225 4.95 0.49 -16.08
N TYR A 226 6.22 0.77 -16.39
CA TYR A 226 7.30 0.64 -15.43
C TYR A 226 7.33 1.84 -14.48
N ASN A 227 7.19 1.56 -13.19
CA ASN A 227 7.39 2.50 -12.09
C ASN A 227 8.24 1.81 -11.03
N PHE A 228 9.49 2.26 -10.88
CA PHE A 228 10.45 1.75 -9.90
C PHE A 228 10.66 2.80 -8.81
N GLU A 229 10.48 2.38 -7.56
CA GLU A 229 10.83 3.14 -6.37
C GLU A 229 12.12 2.55 -5.80
N MET A 230 13.24 3.23 -6.04
CA MET A 230 14.56 2.81 -5.59
C MET A 230 14.84 3.44 -4.23
N HIS A 231 14.68 2.65 -3.16
CA HIS A 231 14.84 3.06 -1.76
C HIS A 231 16.31 3.06 -1.35
N ARG A 232 16.77 4.18 -0.80
CA ARG A 232 18.07 4.32 -0.13
C ARG A 232 17.97 4.01 1.37
N SER A 233 16.75 4.08 1.91
CA SER A 233 16.41 3.63 3.26
C SER A 233 14.94 3.25 3.32
N LEU A 234 14.55 2.37 4.26
CA LEU A 234 13.14 1.99 4.44
C LEU A 234 12.29 3.16 4.97
N TYR A 235 12.88 3.94 5.86
CA TYR A 235 12.32 5.17 6.41
C TYR A 235 13.37 6.27 6.39
N GLY A 236 12.95 7.51 6.21
CA GLY A 236 13.84 8.67 6.14
C GLY A 236 13.23 9.90 6.80
N ARG A 237 13.86 11.07 6.62
CA ARG A 237 13.40 12.34 7.20
C ARG A 237 11.91 12.59 6.95
N GLY A 238 11.20 12.97 8.01
CA GLY A 238 9.74 13.18 8.01
C GLY A 238 8.90 11.96 8.40
N HIS A 239 9.54 10.82 8.68
CA HIS A 239 8.92 9.69 9.39
C HIS A 239 9.22 9.78 10.89
N ASP A 240 8.60 8.89 11.67
CA ASP A 240 8.88 8.73 13.09
C ASP A 240 10.37 8.41 13.30
N GLU A 241 11.04 9.16 14.18
CA GLU A 241 12.48 9.02 14.43
C GLU A 241 12.82 7.62 14.92
N SER A 242 11.96 7.03 15.77
CA SER A 242 12.16 5.66 16.27
C SER A 242 12.17 4.63 15.15
N TRP A 243 11.44 4.87 14.05
CA TRP A 243 11.42 3.98 12.89
C TRP A 243 12.64 4.17 12.00
N VAL A 244 13.12 5.41 11.86
CA VAL A 244 14.36 5.70 11.12
C VAL A 244 15.54 5.04 11.83
N GLU A 245 15.61 5.15 13.15
CA GLU A 245 16.63 4.52 13.98
C GLU A 245 16.54 2.99 13.92
N TYR A 246 15.34 2.42 14.10
CA TYR A 246 15.11 0.97 14.08
C TYR A 246 15.58 0.28 12.79
N TYR A 247 15.43 0.95 11.64
CA TYR A 247 15.82 0.40 10.34
C TYR A 247 17.17 0.92 9.82
N SER A 248 17.92 1.68 10.63
CA SER A 248 19.22 2.22 10.22
C SER A 248 20.27 1.14 10.01
N ASP A 249 20.14 0.02 10.73
CA ASP A 249 21.04 -1.14 10.71
C ASP A 249 20.54 -2.28 9.80
N ILE A 250 19.49 -2.05 9.00
CA ILE A 250 18.77 -3.14 8.32
C ILE A 250 19.70 -4.07 7.54
N LYS A 251 20.76 -3.52 6.92
CA LYS A 251 21.73 -4.27 6.14
C LYS A 251 22.41 -5.40 6.95
N GLU A 252 22.65 -5.19 8.23
CA GLU A 252 23.27 -6.18 9.13
C GLU A 252 22.34 -7.35 9.45
N ARG A 253 21.03 -7.17 9.27
CA ARG A 253 19.99 -8.19 9.50
C ARG A 253 19.58 -8.94 8.24
N LEU A 254 20.06 -8.52 7.06
CA LEU A 254 19.68 -9.14 5.80
C LEU A 254 20.44 -10.46 5.57
N ILE A 255 19.73 -11.43 5.00
CA ILE A 255 20.29 -12.71 4.58
C ILE A 255 20.66 -12.59 3.09
N PRO A 256 21.92 -12.87 2.69
CA PRO A 256 22.30 -12.92 1.28
C PRO A 256 21.51 -14.00 0.54
N ASP A 257 21.08 -13.70 -0.68
CA ASP A 257 20.42 -14.69 -1.52
C ASP A 257 21.44 -15.72 -2.02
N GLU A 258 21.11 -17.00 -1.93
CA GLU A 258 21.90 -18.05 -2.56
C GLU A 258 21.85 -17.91 -4.08
N ILE A 259 22.98 -18.17 -4.74
CA ILE A 259 23.04 -18.23 -6.20
C ILE A 259 22.26 -19.47 -6.63
N VAL A 260 21.03 -19.26 -7.11
CA VAL A 260 20.36 -20.31 -7.87
C VAL A 260 21.04 -20.34 -9.24
N HIS A 261 21.99 -21.25 -9.42
CA HIS A 261 22.40 -21.67 -10.76
C HIS A 261 21.17 -22.28 -11.42
N ILE A 262 20.40 -21.47 -12.15
CA ILE A 262 19.50 -22.00 -13.15
C ILE A 262 20.41 -22.54 -14.24
N GLY A 263 20.74 -23.83 -14.12
CA GLY A 263 21.22 -24.59 -15.26
C GLY A 263 20.10 -24.57 -16.29
N ASP A 264 20.22 -23.70 -17.29
CA ASP A 264 19.42 -23.78 -18.50
C ASP A 264 19.78 -25.09 -19.21
N ALA A 265 19.05 -26.16 -18.93
CA ALA A 265 18.71 -27.08 -20.00
C ALA A 265 17.73 -26.32 -20.89
N ASP A 266 18.22 -25.87 -22.05
CA ASP A 266 17.46 -25.44 -23.23
C ASP A 266 17.48 -23.95 -23.66
N ASP A 267 18.47 -23.14 -23.25
CA ASP A 267 18.73 -21.84 -23.92
C ASP A 267 20.15 -21.73 -24.52
N ALA A 268 20.44 -22.63 -25.46
CA ALA A 268 21.56 -22.49 -26.37
C ALA A 268 21.16 -21.54 -27.53
N GLY A 269 20.98 -20.26 -27.23
CA GLY A 269 20.34 -19.36 -28.20
C GLY A 269 20.57 -17.87 -28.10
N ASN A 270 21.43 -17.33 -27.20
CA ASN A 270 21.91 -15.94 -27.31
C ASN A 270 22.99 -15.57 -26.26
N ASN A 271 24.12 -16.28 -26.27
CA ASN A 271 25.31 -15.82 -25.54
C ASN A 271 26.17 -14.91 -26.44
N ALA A 272 25.72 -13.68 -26.65
CA ALA A 272 26.52 -12.58 -27.22
C ALA A 272 26.98 -11.57 -26.14
N CYS A 273 26.93 -11.97 -24.87
CA CYS A 273 27.55 -11.28 -23.75
C CYS A 273 28.50 -12.27 -23.08
N GLY A 274 29.80 -12.07 -23.28
CA GLY A 274 30.84 -12.85 -22.60
C GLY A 274 30.69 -12.72 -21.09
N ARG A 275 30.09 -13.72 -20.45
CA ARG A 275 30.11 -13.86 -18.99
C ARG A 275 31.51 -14.32 -18.59
N THR A 276 32.33 -13.37 -18.18
CA THR A 276 33.54 -13.64 -17.40
C THR A 276 33.38 -13.00 -16.02
N GLY A 277 33.02 -13.81 -15.01
CA GLY A 277 33.55 -13.65 -13.65
C GLY A 277 32.80 -12.79 -12.64
N VAL A 278 31.50 -13.00 -12.42
CA VAL A 278 30.87 -12.67 -11.12
C VAL A 278 29.89 -13.77 -10.72
N ASP A 279 30.40 -14.78 -10.01
CA ASP A 279 29.61 -15.87 -9.42
C ASP A 279 29.05 -15.45 -8.05
N SER A 280 28.38 -14.30 -7.95
CA SER A 280 27.76 -13.87 -6.68
C SER A 280 26.55 -12.99 -6.91
N SER A 281 25.38 -13.44 -6.45
CA SER A 281 24.20 -12.60 -6.29
C SER A 281 24.50 -11.54 -5.22
N CYS A 282 24.21 -10.28 -5.54
CA CYS A 282 24.16 -9.18 -4.57
C CYS A 282 22.73 -8.98 -4.03
N GLY A 283 21.82 -9.91 -4.33
CA GLY A 283 20.47 -9.98 -3.78
C GLY A 283 20.48 -10.36 -2.30
N TYR A 284 19.51 -9.84 -1.57
CA TYR A 284 19.26 -10.10 -0.17
C TYR A 284 17.76 -10.26 0.07
N HIS A 285 17.42 -10.97 1.15
CA HIS A 285 16.09 -11.01 1.73
C HIS A 285 16.11 -10.73 3.24
N MET A 286 14.97 -10.33 3.77
CA MET A 286 14.73 -10.26 5.21
C MET A 286 14.36 -11.66 5.73
N ARG A 287 14.63 -11.93 7.01
CA ARG A 287 13.96 -13.04 7.71
C ARG A 287 12.44 -12.88 7.62
N ASP A 288 11.72 -14.00 7.73
CA ASP A 288 10.25 -13.99 7.65
C ASP A 288 9.62 -13.07 8.71
N GLU A 289 10.15 -13.03 9.94
CA GLU A 289 9.67 -12.10 10.98
C GLU A 289 9.96 -10.64 10.64
N ASP A 290 11.18 -10.33 10.20
CA ASP A 290 11.58 -8.96 9.83
C ASP A 290 10.76 -8.44 8.64
N PHE A 291 10.48 -9.29 7.65
CA PHE A 291 9.59 -8.95 6.54
C PHE A 291 8.17 -8.69 7.02
N TYR A 292 7.65 -9.53 7.92
CA TYR A 292 6.32 -9.32 8.52
C TYR A 292 6.24 -8.01 9.31
N ILE A 293 7.25 -7.68 10.11
CA ILE A 293 7.35 -6.42 10.85
C ILE A 293 7.39 -5.24 9.87
N TYR A 294 8.16 -5.36 8.78
CA TYR A 294 8.26 -4.33 7.75
C TYR A 294 6.94 -4.06 7.04
N ILE A 295 6.22 -5.10 6.59
CA ILE A 295 4.89 -4.90 5.97
C ILE A 295 3.87 -4.36 6.99
N THR A 296 4.04 -4.69 8.28
CA THR A 296 3.24 -4.13 9.39
C THR A 296 3.46 -2.64 9.58
N SER A 297 4.71 -2.21 9.70
CA SER A 297 5.05 -0.79 9.86
C SER A 297 4.68 0.00 8.59
N HIS A 298 4.88 -0.58 7.40
CA HIS A 298 4.46 0.05 6.15
C HIS A 298 2.94 0.24 6.09
N ALA A 299 2.17 -0.80 6.42
CA ALA A 299 0.71 -0.71 6.51
C ALA A 299 0.26 0.33 7.54
N TYR A 300 0.88 0.37 8.73
CA TYR A 300 0.54 1.33 9.76
C TYR A 300 0.85 2.79 9.36
N LYS A 301 1.92 3.03 8.60
CA LYS A 301 2.21 4.36 8.03
C LYS A 301 1.03 4.85 7.17
N HIS A 302 0.47 3.98 6.33
CA HIS A 302 -0.70 4.33 5.52
C HIS A 302 -1.97 4.42 6.37
N TYR A 303 -2.21 3.45 7.25
CA TYR A 303 -3.36 3.40 8.15
C TYR A 303 -3.45 4.62 9.08
N SER A 304 -2.33 5.08 9.64
CA SER A 304 -2.28 6.28 10.48
C SER A 304 -2.14 7.58 9.68
N GLY A 305 -1.99 7.47 8.35
CA GLY A 305 -1.89 8.55 7.37
C GLY A 305 -3.23 8.80 6.68
N SER A 306 -3.29 8.61 5.35
CA SER A 306 -4.52 8.75 4.55
C SER A 306 -5.46 7.54 4.61
N GLY A 307 -5.02 6.43 5.18
CA GLY A 307 -5.69 5.14 5.19
C GLY A 307 -5.20 4.19 4.09
N THR A 308 -5.58 2.93 4.24
CA THR A 308 -5.32 1.86 3.28
C THR A 308 -6.54 0.93 3.22
N GLY A 309 -6.67 0.19 2.13
CA GLY A 309 -7.83 -0.63 1.81
C GLY A 309 -7.60 -2.13 1.95
N LEU A 310 -8.58 -2.92 1.49
CA LEU A 310 -8.60 -4.37 1.67
C LEU A 310 -7.40 -5.12 1.11
N ARG A 311 -6.73 -4.63 0.04
CA ARG A 311 -5.50 -5.28 -0.46
C ARG A 311 -4.43 -5.39 0.62
N THR A 312 -4.28 -4.39 1.48
CA THR A 312 -3.33 -4.47 2.60
C THR A 312 -3.75 -5.57 3.56
N LEU A 313 -5.01 -5.61 3.99
CA LEU A 313 -5.50 -6.66 4.89
C LEU A 313 -5.35 -8.06 4.29
N LEU A 314 -5.56 -8.18 2.97
CA LEU A 314 -5.41 -9.41 2.21
C LEU A 314 -3.94 -9.83 2.07
N ASP A 315 -3.01 -8.89 1.89
CA ASP A 315 -1.56 -9.15 1.88
C ASP A 315 -1.10 -9.77 3.21
N PHE A 316 -1.60 -9.28 4.35
CA PHE A 316 -1.35 -9.90 5.66
C PHE A 316 -1.88 -11.32 5.72
N TYR A 317 -3.13 -11.53 5.28
CA TYR A 317 -3.72 -12.86 5.26
C TYR A 317 -2.90 -13.83 4.40
N ALA A 318 -2.52 -13.43 3.19
CA ALA A 318 -1.74 -14.25 2.26
C ALA A 318 -0.39 -14.68 2.88
N TRP A 319 0.33 -13.75 3.50
CA TRP A 319 1.58 -14.03 4.20
C TRP A 319 1.39 -14.99 5.39
N LEU A 320 0.47 -14.65 6.30
CA LEU A 320 0.20 -15.43 7.50
C LEU A 320 -0.34 -16.82 7.18
N ASN A 321 -1.14 -16.97 6.12
CA ASN A 321 -1.65 -18.27 5.71
C ASN A 321 -0.53 -19.28 5.39
N GLN A 322 0.61 -18.80 4.91
CA GLN A 322 1.76 -19.64 4.59
C GLN A 322 2.79 -19.72 5.72
N LYS A 323 3.00 -18.62 6.44
CA LYS A 323 4.15 -18.45 7.35
C LYS A 323 3.80 -18.46 8.84
N GLU A 324 2.53 -18.27 9.23
CA GLU A 324 2.17 -18.08 10.65
C GLU A 324 2.68 -19.19 11.57
N ALA A 325 2.69 -20.45 11.12
CA ALA A 325 3.15 -21.58 11.91
C ALA A 325 4.66 -21.58 12.23
N THR A 326 5.46 -20.81 11.48
CA THR A 326 6.92 -20.74 11.64
C THR A 326 7.41 -19.42 12.21
N LEU A 327 6.53 -18.42 12.37
CA LEU A 327 6.90 -17.10 12.88
C LEU A 327 7.09 -17.10 14.40
N ASP A 328 8.16 -16.47 14.86
CA ASP A 328 8.34 -16.12 16.27
C ASP A 328 7.52 -14.87 16.66
N PHE A 329 6.32 -15.10 17.20
CA PHE A 329 5.43 -14.01 17.63
C PHE A 329 5.89 -13.25 18.87
N ASP A 330 6.77 -13.82 19.70
CA ASP A 330 7.29 -13.10 20.86
C ASP A 330 8.40 -12.13 20.43
N TYR A 331 9.21 -12.52 19.46
CA TYR A 331 10.10 -11.60 18.75
C TYR A 331 9.30 -10.50 18.04
N ILE A 332 8.33 -10.85 17.19
CA ILE A 332 7.50 -9.88 16.46
C ILE A 332 6.85 -8.87 17.42
N ARG A 333 6.26 -9.34 18.52
CA ARG A 333 5.62 -8.46 19.51
C ARG A 333 6.62 -7.50 20.14
N THR A 334 7.79 -7.98 20.55
CA THR A 334 8.88 -7.16 21.10
C THR A 334 9.29 -6.06 20.11
N GLU A 335 9.50 -6.41 18.84
CA GLU A 335 9.92 -5.46 17.82
C GLU A 335 8.81 -4.47 17.44
N CYS A 336 7.57 -4.93 17.29
CA CYS A 336 6.41 -4.07 17.05
C CYS A 336 6.17 -3.09 18.20
N LYS A 337 6.50 -3.47 19.44
CA LYS A 337 6.43 -2.57 20.60
C LYS A 337 7.44 -1.43 20.51
N LYS A 338 8.68 -1.70 20.06
CA LYS A 338 9.70 -0.66 19.81
C LYS A 338 9.21 0.36 18.77
N LEU A 339 8.49 -0.12 17.76
CA LEU A 339 7.91 0.70 16.69
C LEU A 339 6.55 1.34 17.07
N GLY A 340 5.98 1.03 18.24
CA GLY A 340 4.67 1.55 18.66
C GLY A 340 3.48 1.03 17.83
N ILE A 341 3.61 -0.16 17.23
CA ILE A 341 2.59 -0.76 16.33
C ILE A 341 2.05 -2.11 16.82
N GLU A 342 2.37 -2.52 18.05
CA GLU A 342 1.91 -3.80 18.65
C GLU A 342 0.38 -3.97 18.57
N ASP A 343 -0.40 -2.99 19.02
CA ASP A 343 -1.87 -3.06 18.98
C ASP A 343 -2.40 -3.15 17.55
N PHE A 344 -1.77 -2.43 16.61
CA PHE A 344 -2.16 -2.47 15.21
C PHE A 344 -1.88 -3.84 14.60
N GLU A 345 -0.69 -4.41 14.83
CA GLU A 345 -0.33 -5.76 14.40
C GLU A 345 -1.38 -6.76 14.89
N LYS A 346 -1.65 -6.76 16.19
CA LYS A 346 -2.55 -7.72 16.84
C LYS A 346 -3.96 -7.66 16.27
N HIS A 347 -4.54 -6.46 16.22
CA HIS A 347 -5.90 -6.29 15.69
C HIS A 347 -5.98 -6.61 14.19
N ASN A 348 -4.97 -6.19 13.42
CA ASN A 348 -4.93 -6.45 11.99
C ASN A 348 -4.80 -7.94 11.67
N ARG A 349 -3.94 -8.67 12.41
CA ARG A 349 -3.76 -10.11 12.27
C ARG A 349 -5.04 -10.88 12.59
N ILE A 350 -5.71 -10.55 13.70
CA ILE A 350 -7.00 -11.16 14.06
C ILE A 350 -8.05 -10.88 12.97
N LEU A 351 -8.15 -9.62 12.54
CA LEU A 351 -9.15 -9.22 11.55
C LEU A 351 -8.93 -9.91 10.20
N CYS A 352 -7.70 -9.94 9.69
CA CYS A 352 -7.43 -10.56 8.39
C CYS A 352 -7.80 -12.05 8.37
N ARG A 353 -7.57 -12.76 9.49
CA ARG A 353 -8.00 -14.15 9.67
C ARG A 353 -9.53 -14.27 9.67
N LYS A 354 -10.25 -13.45 10.43
CA LYS A 354 -11.72 -13.51 10.46
C LYS A 354 -12.36 -13.18 9.11
N VAL A 355 -11.76 -12.27 8.34
CA VAL A 355 -12.29 -11.82 7.05
C VAL A 355 -12.00 -12.83 5.93
N PHE A 356 -10.79 -13.39 5.87
CA PHE A 356 -10.33 -14.15 4.71
C PHE A 356 -10.03 -15.62 4.97
N ALA A 357 -10.09 -16.11 6.20
CA ALA A 357 -10.06 -17.56 6.41
C ALA A 357 -11.22 -18.22 5.68
N PRO A 358 -11.05 -19.48 5.23
CA PRO A 358 -12.11 -20.24 4.57
C PRO A 358 -13.42 -20.17 5.36
N LEU A 359 -14.41 -19.47 4.80
CA LEU A 359 -15.72 -19.35 5.41
C LEU A 359 -16.47 -20.67 5.26
N GLN A 360 -16.98 -21.19 6.38
CA GLN A 360 -17.72 -22.46 6.40
C GLN A 360 -19.13 -22.31 5.80
N ALA A 361 -19.70 -21.09 5.83
CA ALA A 361 -21.03 -20.79 5.30
C ALA A 361 -21.10 -19.37 4.73
N TYR A 362 -21.91 -19.20 3.68
CA TYR A 362 -22.28 -17.89 3.14
C TYR A 362 -23.44 -17.32 3.96
N GLY A 363 -23.26 -16.15 4.55
CA GLY A 363 -24.24 -15.51 5.42
C GLY A 363 -23.69 -14.26 6.10
N GLN A 364 -24.14 -13.10 5.64
CA GLN A 364 -23.70 -11.78 6.11
C GLN A 364 -23.93 -11.60 7.62
N ASP A 365 -25.14 -11.89 8.12
CA ASP A 365 -25.46 -11.75 9.55
C ASP A 365 -24.54 -12.58 10.44
N SER A 366 -24.20 -13.80 10.03
CA SER A 366 -23.30 -14.68 10.78
C SER A 366 -21.88 -14.14 10.77
N PHE A 367 -21.43 -13.61 9.63
CA PHE A 367 -20.13 -12.99 9.51
C PHE A 367 -20.02 -11.74 10.39
N GLU A 368 -21.01 -10.85 10.33
CA GLU A 368 -21.02 -9.62 11.13
C GLU A 368 -21.08 -9.92 12.64
N ARG A 369 -21.88 -10.91 13.08
CA ARG A 369 -21.92 -11.30 14.50
C ARG A 369 -20.61 -11.91 15.01
N SER A 370 -19.75 -12.39 14.11
CA SER A 370 -18.44 -12.96 14.48
C SER A 370 -17.37 -11.90 14.79
N LEU A 371 -17.62 -10.65 14.38
CA LEU A 371 -16.71 -9.53 14.59
C LEU A 371 -17.04 -8.79 15.89
N SER A 372 -16.02 -8.46 16.66
CA SER A 372 -16.14 -7.52 17.78
C SER A 372 -16.40 -6.10 17.28
N GLY A 373 -16.78 -5.17 18.18
CA GLY A 373 -16.97 -3.76 17.82
C GLY A 373 -15.72 -3.13 17.19
N ASP A 374 -14.55 -3.38 17.78
CA ASP A 374 -13.27 -2.85 17.29
C ASP A 374 -12.88 -3.46 15.93
N GLU A 375 -13.16 -4.75 15.73
CA GLU A 375 -12.93 -5.44 14.45
C GLU A 375 -13.85 -4.90 13.35
N HIS A 376 -15.12 -4.64 13.68
CA HIS A 376 -16.07 -3.96 12.79
C HIS A 376 -15.58 -2.57 12.40
N ASP A 377 -15.11 -1.79 13.36
CA ASP A 377 -14.60 -0.44 13.13
C ASP A 377 -13.38 -0.44 12.21
N MET A 378 -12.46 -1.38 12.43
CA MET A 378 -11.28 -1.55 11.60
C MET A 378 -11.62 -2.07 10.20
N LEU A 379 -12.59 -2.99 10.05
CA LEU A 379 -13.06 -3.43 8.73
C LEU A 379 -13.70 -2.28 7.94
N ARG A 380 -14.55 -1.48 8.60
CA ARG A 380 -15.15 -0.28 7.99
C ARG A 380 -14.10 0.76 7.63
N TYR A 381 -13.04 0.87 8.44
CA TYR A 381 -11.88 1.68 8.09
C TYR A 381 -11.29 1.24 6.74
N TYR A 382 -10.99 -0.05 6.58
CA TYR A 382 -10.44 -0.59 5.34
C TYR A 382 -11.38 -0.39 4.14
N LEU A 383 -12.66 -0.73 4.29
CA LEU A 383 -13.68 -0.60 3.23
C LEU A 383 -13.84 0.85 2.74
N SER A 384 -13.81 1.82 3.65
CA SER A 384 -13.99 3.24 3.28
C SER A 384 -12.71 3.92 2.78
N SER A 385 -11.54 3.34 2.98
CA SER A 385 -10.26 4.01 2.67
C SER A 385 -9.83 3.82 1.21
N GLY A 386 -10.08 2.66 0.60
CA GLY A 386 -9.49 2.32 -0.70
C GLY A 386 -7.96 2.20 -0.64
N VAL A 387 -7.32 1.77 -1.73
CA VAL A 387 -5.89 1.41 -1.73
C VAL A 387 -4.93 2.58 -1.44
N TYR A 388 -5.33 3.81 -1.78
CA TYR A 388 -4.52 5.03 -1.59
C TYR A 388 -4.97 5.89 -0.40
N GLY A 389 -6.01 5.44 0.32
CA GLY A 389 -6.64 6.24 1.37
C GLY A 389 -7.47 7.41 0.81
N THR A 390 -7.98 8.24 1.72
CA THR A 390 -8.77 9.43 1.36
C THR A 390 -8.29 10.69 2.07
N PHE A 391 -8.59 11.83 1.48
CA PHE A 391 -8.25 13.12 2.09
C PHE A 391 -9.00 13.36 3.40
N ASP A 392 -10.28 12.98 3.46
CA ASP A 392 -11.08 13.08 4.69
C ASP A 392 -10.51 12.20 5.80
N ARG A 393 -10.04 10.99 5.45
CA ARG A 393 -9.39 10.08 6.38
C ARG A 393 -8.06 10.63 6.89
N MET A 394 -7.25 11.20 6.00
CA MET A 394 -6.01 11.89 6.38
C MET A 394 -6.29 13.00 7.41
N VAL A 395 -7.35 13.79 7.22
CA VAL A 395 -7.74 14.84 8.16
C VAL A 395 -8.21 14.25 9.49
N ALA A 396 -9.07 13.22 9.47
CA ALA A 396 -9.53 12.54 10.69
C ALA A 396 -8.36 11.97 11.51
N ASN A 397 -7.46 11.23 10.87
CA ASN A 397 -6.28 10.65 11.52
C ASN A 397 -5.35 11.73 12.10
N ARG A 398 -5.16 12.85 11.38
CA ARG A 398 -4.37 13.97 11.89
C ARG A 398 -5.03 14.61 13.12
N MET A 399 -6.35 14.78 13.09
CA MET A 399 -7.11 15.31 14.22
C MET A 399 -6.97 14.40 15.44
N GLU A 400 -7.07 13.08 15.27
CA GLU A 400 -6.92 12.10 16.36
C GLU A 400 -5.48 12.06 16.92
N LYS A 401 -4.46 12.12 16.05
CA LYS A 401 -3.05 12.23 16.49
C LYS A 401 -2.84 13.48 17.35
N GLN A 402 -3.36 14.63 16.89
CA GLN A 402 -3.25 15.88 17.65
C GLN A 402 -4.02 15.82 18.97
N LYS A 403 -5.20 15.18 18.99
CA LYS A 403 -6.01 14.99 20.21
C LYS A 403 -5.24 14.24 21.28
N LYS A 404 -4.57 13.15 20.89
CA LYS A 404 -3.73 12.34 21.77
C LYS A 404 -2.55 13.14 22.29
N ALA A 405 -1.85 13.88 21.43
CA ALA A 405 -0.74 14.74 21.82
C ALA A 405 -1.14 15.88 22.78
N ASP A 406 -2.32 16.48 22.58
CA ASP A 406 -2.87 17.54 23.44
C ASP A 406 -3.43 17.02 24.78
N GLY A 407 -3.53 15.69 24.97
CA GLY A 407 -4.16 15.09 26.16
C GLY A 407 -5.66 15.41 26.31
N LYS A 408 -6.33 15.80 25.23
CA LYS A 408 -7.72 16.31 25.29
C LYS A 408 -8.74 15.23 24.94
N LYS A 409 -9.86 15.21 25.68
CA LYS A 409 -11.00 14.32 25.37
C LYS A 409 -11.78 14.74 24.11
N LYS A 410 -11.76 16.03 23.73
CA LYS A 410 -12.46 16.56 22.55
C LYS A 410 -11.55 17.47 21.73
N MET A 411 -11.64 17.35 20.40
CA MET A 411 -10.92 18.24 19.50
C MET A 411 -11.72 19.50 19.21
N SER A 412 -11.12 20.67 19.51
CA SER A 412 -11.64 21.94 19.04
C SER A 412 -11.15 22.18 17.61
N LYS A 413 -12.07 22.50 16.69
CA LYS A 413 -11.75 22.95 15.31
C LYS A 413 -10.69 24.06 15.31
N LEU A 414 -10.81 24.98 16.27
CA LEU A 414 -9.87 26.09 16.43
C LEU A 414 -8.47 25.61 16.83
N SER A 415 -8.37 24.59 17.69
CA SER A 415 -7.10 23.96 18.04
C SER A 415 -6.43 23.33 16.82
N TYR A 416 -7.19 22.59 16.01
CA TYR A 416 -6.68 22.00 14.77
C TYR A 416 -6.14 23.06 13.80
N TYR A 417 -6.93 24.12 13.52
CA TYR A 417 -6.49 25.18 12.63
C TYR A 417 -5.30 25.97 13.18
N ARG A 418 -5.23 26.19 14.50
CA ARG A 418 -4.09 26.86 15.15
C ARG A 418 -2.79 26.11 14.90
N HIS A 419 -2.77 24.79 15.12
CA HIS A 419 -1.59 23.96 14.82
C HIS A 419 -1.27 23.94 13.32
N ARG A 420 -2.27 24.11 12.46
CA ARG A 420 -2.06 24.14 11.02
C ARG A 420 -1.39 25.43 10.54
N VAL A 421 -1.72 26.57 11.15
CA VAL A 421 -1.11 27.89 10.87
C VAL A 421 0.23 28.03 11.60
N PHE A 422 0.29 27.59 12.85
CA PHE A 422 1.45 27.67 13.75
C PHE A 422 1.87 26.25 14.20
N PRO A 423 2.50 25.47 13.31
CA PRO A 423 2.97 24.14 13.64
C PRO A 423 4.17 24.20 14.59
N GLY A 424 4.37 23.13 15.36
CA GLY A 424 5.52 22.94 16.23
C GLY A 424 6.82 22.67 15.46
N MET A 425 7.90 22.42 16.20
CA MET A 425 9.24 22.20 15.65
C MET A 425 9.32 21.01 14.69
N GLU A 426 8.48 19.99 14.87
CA GLU A 426 8.35 18.82 13.99
C GLU A 426 8.21 19.19 12.50
N LEU A 427 7.54 20.29 12.17
CA LEU A 427 7.44 20.73 10.77
C LEU A 427 8.75 21.39 10.29
N TYR A 428 9.41 22.16 11.15
CA TYR A 428 10.56 22.98 10.79
C TYR A 428 11.86 22.18 10.70
N GLU A 429 11.94 21.01 11.33
CA GLU A 429 13.06 20.06 11.23
C GLU A 429 13.37 19.66 9.77
N ASN A 430 12.36 19.72 8.90
CA ASN A 430 12.51 19.47 7.47
C ASN A 430 13.12 20.65 6.67
N TYR A 431 13.40 21.78 7.32
CA TYR A 431 13.93 23.00 6.69
C TYR A 431 15.25 23.40 7.35
N PRO A 432 16.41 23.01 6.78
CA PRO A 432 17.73 23.23 7.39
C PRO A 432 17.99 24.68 7.81
N LEU A 433 17.49 25.65 7.03
CA LEU A 433 17.61 27.08 7.35
C LEU A 433 16.81 27.49 8.60
N LEU A 434 15.61 26.94 8.80
CA LEU A 434 14.76 27.26 9.96
C LEU A 434 15.25 26.55 11.23
N VAL A 435 15.84 25.35 11.10
CA VAL A 435 16.51 24.66 12.21
C VAL A 435 17.73 25.44 12.67
N LYS A 436 18.58 25.86 11.72
CA LYS A 436 19.81 26.61 12.01
C LYS A 436 19.52 28.02 12.55
N HIS A 437 18.48 28.68 12.05
CA HIS A 437 18.13 30.06 12.41
C HIS A 437 16.67 30.13 12.91
N LYS A 438 16.43 29.70 14.14
CA LYS A 438 15.09 29.68 14.77
C LYS A 438 14.40 31.04 14.80
N CYS A 439 15.16 32.15 14.78
CA CYS A 439 14.62 33.51 14.69
C CYS A 439 13.87 33.79 13.37
N LEU A 440 14.03 32.96 12.33
CA LEU A 440 13.30 33.07 11.07
C LEU A 440 11.90 32.44 11.10
N ILE A 441 11.56 31.69 12.15
CA ILE A 441 10.26 31.00 12.27
C ILE A 441 9.07 31.97 12.19
N PRO A 442 9.06 33.13 12.89
CA PRO A 442 7.98 34.11 12.76
C PRO A 442 7.84 34.66 11.33
N ALA A 443 8.96 34.94 10.65
CA ALA A 443 8.94 35.37 9.25
C ALA A 443 8.36 34.30 8.32
N TYR A 444 8.64 33.02 8.61
CA TYR A 444 8.07 31.90 7.88
C TYR A 444 6.56 31.75 8.12
N TRP A 445 6.05 32.03 9.32
CA TRP A 445 4.60 32.09 9.56
C TRP A 445 3.93 33.16 8.68
N PHE A 446 4.52 34.35 8.62
CA PHE A 446 4.04 35.41 7.75
C PHE A 446 4.05 34.99 6.28
N TYR A 447 5.15 34.38 5.81
CA TYR A 447 5.23 33.80 4.47
C TYR A 447 4.11 32.78 4.19
N ARG A 448 3.79 31.89 5.14
CA ARG A 448 2.70 30.91 4.97
C ARG A 448 1.33 31.57 4.87
N ILE A 449 1.09 32.65 5.63
CA ILE A 449 -0.13 33.46 5.56
C ILE A 449 -0.20 34.19 4.21
N MET A 450 0.88 34.83 3.77
CA MET A 450 0.91 35.52 2.48
C MET A 450 0.74 34.56 1.30
N ARG A 451 1.32 33.36 1.38
CA ARG A 451 1.06 32.29 0.40
C ARG A 451 -0.41 31.90 0.36
N LEU A 452 -1.09 31.87 1.51
CA LEU A 452 -2.52 31.61 1.53
C LEU A 452 -3.28 32.74 0.82
N ALA A 453 -2.92 34.00 1.03
CA ALA A 453 -3.58 35.12 0.36
C ALA A 453 -3.39 35.10 -1.16
N PHE A 454 -2.17 34.80 -1.63
CA PHE A 454 -1.81 34.98 -3.05
C PHE A 454 -1.81 33.71 -3.91
N CYS A 455 -1.76 32.52 -3.31
CA CYS A 455 -1.74 31.26 -4.08
C CYS A 455 -3.14 30.62 -4.14
N ARG A 456 -3.77 30.66 -5.33
CA ARG A 456 -5.09 30.04 -5.57
C ARG A 456 -5.11 28.56 -5.20
N LYS A 457 -4.12 27.78 -5.66
CA LYS A 457 -3.99 26.35 -5.33
C LYS A 457 -3.93 26.11 -3.81
N ARG A 458 -3.20 26.96 -3.07
CA ARG A 458 -3.12 26.85 -1.61
C ARG A 458 -4.48 27.12 -0.95
N ARG A 459 -5.23 28.13 -1.42
CA ARG A 459 -6.59 28.42 -0.93
C ARG A 459 -7.54 27.25 -1.16
N GLU A 460 -7.53 26.69 -2.36
CA GLU A 460 -8.36 25.53 -2.71
C GLU A 460 -8.05 24.31 -1.82
N ASN A 461 -6.77 24.03 -1.55
CA ASN A 461 -6.37 22.94 -0.65
C ASN A 461 -6.85 23.17 0.79
N ILE A 462 -6.73 24.41 1.31
CA ILE A 462 -7.23 24.73 2.65
C ILE A 462 -8.75 24.67 2.70
N MET A 463 -9.46 25.12 1.67
CA MET A 463 -10.93 25.01 1.62
C MET A 463 -11.38 23.54 1.62
N ARG A 464 -10.67 22.65 0.91
CA ARG A 464 -10.89 21.21 0.99
C ARG A 464 -10.65 20.68 2.41
N GLU A 465 -9.56 21.08 3.06
CA GLU A 465 -9.26 20.72 4.46
C GLU A 465 -10.35 21.19 5.43
N VAL A 466 -10.84 22.42 5.29
CA VAL A 466 -11.94 22.95 6.12
C VAL A 466 -13.23 22.18 5.92
N LYS A 467 -13.58 21.81 4.68
CA LYS A 467 -14.75 20.97 4.40
C LYS A 467 -14.60 19.58 5.05
N ALA A 468 -13.44 18.96 4.92
CA ALA A 468 -13.13 17.67 5.55
C ALA A 468 -13.26 17.75 7.08
N VAL A 469 -12.66 18.75 7.74
CA VAL A 469 -12.80 18.96 9.20
C VAL A 469 -14.26 19.09 9.61
N LYS A 470 -15.09 19.82 8.83
CA LYS A 470 -16.52 19.94 9.11
C LYS A 470 -17.23 18.58 9.03
N ARG A 471 -16.92 17.76 8.02
CA ARG A 471 -17.49 16.41 7.87
C ARG A 471 -17.08 15.48 9.01
N VAL A 472 -15.79 15.45 9.35
CA VAL A 472 -15.26 14.63 10.45
C VAL A 472 -15.93 14.98 11.77
N VAL A 473 -16.01 16.27 12.12
CA VAL A 473 -16.65 16.68 13.38
C VAL A 473 -18.15 16.40 13.38
N LYS A 474 -18.86 16.61 12.25
CA LYS A 474 -20.28 16.25 12.15
C LYS A 474 -20.48 14.76 12.41
N LYS A 475 -19.59 13.92 11.86
CA LYS A 475 -19.62 12.47 12.06
C LYS A 475 -19.41 12.09 13.53
N GLU A 476 -18.42 12.67 14.21
CA GLU A 476 -18.17 12.44 15.64
C GLU A 476 -19.34 12.85 16.54
N VAL A 477 -20.01 13.97 16.24
CA VAL A 477 -21.18 14.44 17.01
C VAL A 477 -22.36 13.46 16.83
N ASN A 478 -22.66 13.09 15.59
CA ASN A 478 -23.67 12.08 15.29
C ASN A 478 -23.30 10.70 15.88
N GLU A 479 -22.02 10.40 16.08
CA GLU A 479 -21.56 9.19 16.79
C GLU A 479 -21.90 9.22 18.27
N GLN A 480 -21.66 10.36 18.93
CA GLN A 480 -21.93 10.54 20.35
C GLN A 480 -23.41 10.67 20.70
N GLU A 481 -24.23 11.20 19.79
CA GLU A 481 -25.68 11.34 20.00
C GLU A 481 -26.44 10.02 19.88
N MET A 482 -25.94 9.05 19.11
CA MET A 482 -26.58 7.73 18.97
C MET A 482 -26.15 6.70 20.04
N VAL A 483 -25.13 7.01 20.84
CA VAL A 483 -24.66 6.17 21.97
C VAL A 483 -25.30 6.62 23.30
N LYS A 484 -26.04 7.73 23.29
CA LYS A 484 -26.89 8.21 24.38
C LYS A 484 -28.33 7.81 24.11
#